data_AF-A0A930PFH4-F1
#
_entry.id   AF-A0A930PFH4-F1
#
_cell.length_a   1.000
_cell.length_b   1.000
_cell.length_c   1.000
_cell.angle_alpha   90.00
_cell.angle_beta   90.00
_cell.angle_gamma   90.00
#
_symmetry.space_group_name_H-M   'P 1'
#
loop_
_entity.id
_entity.type
_entity.pdbx_description
1 polymer ?
#
loop_
_entity_poly.entity_id
_entity_poly.type
_entity_poly.pdbx_seq_one_letter_code
_entity_poly.pdbx_strand_id
1 'polypeptide(L)'
;MNRFMKRTTIGSVMRGICYGFAALLFAASCANDDVAQNEKQKKDNTPAGATVFTGTSQPETTTRTAILNHTKGAGASVNWSSTDKIWVKDDGGNWRQSGAVTFPFATNKAQGMFALSGTYTGSTHDILYTNKAVSGTQPQVEIKATQTQSAPNNFDHAGESGDFGIATANNYKFTLNHKAAYLCFIPRSSNPYVNRSKLFKVEIMSDDDIAGTYNIAANGTLTLASGGSKAITVTTGSGFAIDNSADDMSKNATYAVVAPGTHTFRIRYWLRNTTDNPDGPIEGTVSKIVTLNCTAGSIQDITANLAPHDYDGDHYYMWDAQQQYWYGYEWTRHLSGNTGQPTLNNNSSPNKPQSNSDVSRWYNEYYPGYGVSNPATHTSCKDLPNANEMSWYAMYGDPRRDADELWTAMGHLYKGGMWFKKKSVLLAEGHYNTEKSADGSTDMRTTYKSYHNNSSSINNSGLPSAADAGNYFYLPALGDYHSGQLFVFGIYGNYWSSSAYPWDSYRAYYLYFSSGQVNVDYYPRSYGFRVEPSFQ
;
A
#
# COMPACT_ATOMS: atom_id res chain seq x y z
N MET A 1 -12.93 -37.25 -46.34
CA MET A 1 -12.93 -38.73 -46.15
C MET A 1 -12.55 -39.04 -44.71
N ASN A 2 -13.43 -39.71 -43.96
CA ASN A 2 -13.17 -40.13 -42.59
C ASN A 2 -12.23 -41.35 -42.52
N ARG A 3 -11.38 -41.40 -41.49
CA ARG A 3 -11.02 -42.61 -40.69
C ARG A 3 -10.08 -42.19 -39.55
N PHE A 4 -10.58 -42.05 -38.33
CA PHE A 4 -10.59 -43.14 -37.32
C PHE A 4 -9.22 -43.79 -37.10
N MET A 5 -8.43 -43.27 -36.15
CA MET A 5 -7.51 -44.11 -35.38
C MET A 5 -8.28 -44.74 -34.21
N LYS A 6 -8.30 -46.08 -34.17
CA LYS A 6 -8.94 -46.85 -33.11
C LYS A 6 -8.02 -46.96 -31.88
N ARG A 7 -8.62 -47.00 -30.70
CA ARG A 7 -8.02 -47.63 -29.50
C ARG A 7 -7.67 -49.09 -29.83
N THR A 8 -6.55 -49.57 -29.29
CA THR A 8 -6.31 -51.01 -29.15
C THR A 8 -5.82 -51.31 -27.74
N THR A 9 -6.69 -51.90 -26.93
CA THR A 9 -6.35 -52.53 -25.66
C THR A 9 -5.83 -53.94 -25.95
N ILE A 10 -4.78 -54.37 -25.26
CA ILE A 10 -4.35 -55.79 -25.23
C ILE A 10 -4.32 -56.24 -23.77
N GLY A 11 -5.29 -57.07 -23.39
CA GLY A 11 -5.02 -58.19 -22.49
C GLY A 11 -4.52 -59.38 -23.33
N SER A 12 -4.10 -60.51 -22.77
CA SER A 12 -4.49 -61.07 -21.47
C SER A 12 -3.75 -62.40 -21.21
N VAL A 13 -3.92 -62.98 -20.00
CA VAL A 13 -3.89 -64.45 -19.73
C VAL A 13 -2.46 -65.09 -19.74
N MET A 14 -2.05 -66.00 -18.82
CA MET A 14 -2.78 -67.14 -18.23
C MET A 14 -2.24 -67.65 -16.86
N ARG A 15 -3.17 -67.91 -15.91
CA ARG A 15 -3.26 -68.97 -14.83
C ARG A 15 -2.04 -69.34 -13.94
N GLY A 16 -2.23 -69.72 -12.65
CA GLY A 16 -3.45 -69.80 -11.81
C GLY A 16 -3.28 -70.70 -10.56
N ILE A 17 -4.41 -71.00 -9.88
CA ILE A 17 -4.64 -72.08 -8.85
C ILE A 17 -4.18 -71.75 -7.41
N CYS A 18 -4.97 -71.89 -6.31
CA CYS A 18 -6.41 -72.19 -6.14
C CYS A 18 -6.92 -71.94 -4.67
N TYR A 19 -8.24 -71.81 -4.50
CA TYR A 19 -9.10 -71.95 -3.29
C TYR A 19 -8.78 -71.10 -2.02
N GLY A 20 -9.77 -70.62 -1.25
CA GLY A 20 -11.23 -70.79 -1.31
C GLY A 20 -12.03 -69.74 -0.53
N PHE A 21 -13.36 -69.81 -0.63
CA PHE A 21 -14.33 -68.89 0.00
C PHE A 21 -14.58 -69.21 1.49
N ALA A 22 -14.71 -68.18 2.32
CA ALA A 22 -15.80 -68.04 3.31
C ALA A 22 -15.82 -66.60 3.87
N ALA A 23 -17.02 -66.01 3.98
CA ALA A 23 -17.21 -64.72 4.66
C ALA A 23 -17.71 -64.96 6.10
N LEU A 24 -17.32 -64.10 7.04
CA LEU A 24 -18.02 -63.93 8.32
C LEU A 24 -17.73 -62.53 8.89
N LEU A 25 -18.80 -61.75 9.06
CA LEU A 25 -18.81 -60.60 9.98
C LEU A 25 -18.75 -61.13 11.41
N PHE A 26 -18.13 -60.42 12.34
CA PHE A 26 -18.70 -60.16 13.66
C PHE A 26 -18.05 -58.93 14.31
N ALA A 27 -18.77 -58.32 15.25
CA ALA A 27 -18.34 -57.17 16.02
C ALA A 27 -18.14 -57.53 17.50
N ALA A 28 -17.39 -56.65 18.19
CA ALA A 28 -17.27 -56.51 19.65
C ALA A 28 -16.33 -57.44 20.45
N SER A 29 -15.68 -56.77 21.41
CA SER A 29 -15.18 -57.22 22.72
C SER A 29 -13.67 -57.53 22.93
N CYS A 30 -13.12 -56.80 23.92
CA CYS A 30 -12.16 -57.22 24.97
C CYS A 30 -10.76 -57.79 24.64
N ALA A 31 -9.77 -56.89 24.73
CA ALA A 31 -8.53 -56.98 25.53
C ALA A 31 -7.44 -58.06 25.28
N ASN A 32 -6.23 -57.57 24.94
CA ASN A 32 -4.86 -58.01 25.31
C ASN A 32 -4.42 -59.46 24.98
N ASP A 33 -3.16 -59.82 24.68
CA ASP A 33 -1.83 -59.16 24.46
C ASP A 33 -0.93 -60.24 23.76
N ASP A 34 0.21 -60.03 23.10
CA ASP A 34 0.99 -58.88 22.57
C ASP A 34 2.02 -59.48 21.55
N VAL A 35 3.01 -58.69 21.09
CA VAL A 35 4.27 -59.07 20.39
C VAL A 35 4.18 -59.29 18.86
N ALA A 36 5.00 -58.66 18.01
CA ALA A 36 5.49 -57.28 17.91
C ALA A 36 6.35 -57.16 16.63
N GLN A 37 6.20 -56.09 15.85
CA GLN A 37 7.29 -55.54 15.03
C GLN A 37 7.27 -54.00 15.09
N ASN A 38 8.46 -53.41 15.25
CA ASN A 38 8.63 -52.00 15.61
C ASN A 38 8.62 -51.07 14.39
N GLU A 39 7.62 -50.19 14.31
CA GLU A 39 7.87 -48.77 14.07
C GLU A 39 7.06 -47.97 15.10
N LYS A 40 7.74 -47.28 16.02
CA LYS A 40 7.09 -46.62 17.16
C LYS A 40 6.36 -45.35 16.75
N GLN A 41 5.09 -45.49 16.38
CA GLN A 41 4.13 -44.39 16.37
C GLN A 41 4.17 -43.64 17.71
N LYS A 42 4.05 -42.31 17.66
CA LYS A 42 3.79 -41.52 18.88
C LYS A 42 2.45 -41.97 19.46
N LYS A 43 2.41 -42.25 20.77
CA LYS A 43 1.18 -42.56 21.51
C LYS A 43 0.05 -41.60 21.15
N ASP A 44 -1.15 -42.14 20.99
CA ASP A 44 -2.40 -41.37 20.97
C ASP A 44 -2.52 -40.55 22.27
N ASN A 45 -2.22 -39.26 22.19
CA ASN A 45 -2.41 -38.30 23.26
C ASN A 45 -3.88 -37.81 23.33
N THR A 46 -4.82 -38.66 22.94
CA THR A 46 -6.26 -38.36 22.97
C THR A 46 -6.77 -38.48 24.42
N PRO A 47 -7.30 -37.41 25.02
CA PRO A 47 -7.83 -37.49 26.39
C PRO A 47 -8.97 -38.50 26.48
N ALA A 48 -9.04 -39.26 27.58
CA ALA A 48 -10.11 -40.22 27.80
C ALA A 48 -11.49 -39.52 27.77
N GLY A 49 -12.41 -40.05 26.97
CA GLY A 49 -13.74 -39.46 26.76
C GLY A 49 -13.81 -38.28 25.77
N ALA A 50 -12.73 -37.97 25.05
CA ALA A 50 -12.77 -36.97 23.98
C ALA A 50 -13.32 -37.55 22.66
N THR A 51 -14.10 -36.75 21.93
CA THR A 51 -14.45 -37.01 20.53
C THR A 51 -13.42 -36.33 19.63
N VAL A 52 -12.96 -37.02 18.58
CA VAL A 52 -11.94 -36.51 17.66
C VAL A 52 -12.56 -36.13 16.32
N PHE A 53 -12.44 -34.86 15.95
CA PHE A 53 -12.78 -34.36 14.63
C PHE A 53 -11.53 -34.30 13.74
N THR A 54 -11.66 -34.69 12.48
CA THR A 54 -10.55 -34.75 11.53
C THR A 54 -10.77 -33.74 10.40
N GLY A 55 -9.96 -32.70 10.36
CA GLY A 55 -9.98 -31.67 9.34
C GLY A 55 -8.96 -31.94 8.24
N THR A 56 -9.38 -31.99 6.99
CA THR A 56 -8.47 -32.06 5.83
C THR A 56 -8.46 -30.74 5.05
N SER A 57 -7.27 -30.20 4.78
CA SER A 57 -7.07 -29.28 3.67
C SER A 57 -7.03 -30.08 2.37
N GLN A 58 -7.85 -29.69 1.40
CA GLN A 58 -7.87 -30.27 0.06
C GLN A 58 -6.76 -29.62 -0.77
N PRO A 59 -5.85 -30.36 -1.42
CA PRO A 59 -4.82 -29.77 -2.28
C PRO A 59 -5.37 -29.00 -3.49
N GLU A 60 -6.59 -29.33 -3.93
CA GLU A 60 -7.19 -28.81 -5.17
C GLU A 60 -8.36 -27.83 -4.94
N THR A 61 -8.61 -27.39 -3.70
CA THR A 61 -9.60 -26.33 -3.40
C THR A 61 -9.04 -25.27 -2.45
N THR A 62 -9.31 -24.00 -2.73
CA THR A 62 -8.74 -22.82 -2.04
C THR A 62 -9.27 -22.65 -0.61
N THR A 63 -8.60 -23.26 0.37
CA THR A 63 -8.98 -23.24 1.80
C THR A 63 -7.73 -23.25 2.69
N ARG A 64 -7.52 -22.23 3.55
CA ARG A 64 -6.23 -21.76 4.15
C ARG A 64 -5.98 -22.11 5.63
N THR A 65 -4.74 -21.87 6.10
CA THR A 65 -4.31 -21.78 7.53
C THR A 65 -2.80 -21.49 7.61
N ALA A 66 -2.01 -22.00 6.65
CA ALA A 66 -0.64 -21.59 6.38
C ALA A 66 -0.34 -21.78 4.88
N ILE A 67 0.21 -20.77 4.20
CA ILE A 67 0.71 -20.94 2.82
C ILE A 67 2.07 -21.64 2.88
N LEU A 68 2.19 -22.77 2.20
CA LEU A 68 3.50 -23.36 1.90
C LEU A 68 3.94 -23.06 0.46
N ASN A 69 3.00 -23.18 -0.48
CA ASN A 69 3.20 -22.85 -1.88
C ASN A 69 2.01 -22.00 -2.34
N HIS A 70 2.15 -20.68 -2.31
CA HIS A 70 1.38 -19.79 -3.17
C HIS A 70 2.31 -19.38 -4.31
N THR A 71 1.78 -19.41 -5.52
CA THR A 71 2.45 -18.89 -6.71
C THR A 71 1.48 -17.93 -7.37
N LYS A 72 1.96 -16.78 -7.81
CA LYS A 72 1.15 -15.75 -8.45
C LYS A 72 0.25 -16.35 -9.55
N GLY A 73 -1.05 -16.09 -9.46
CA GLY A 73 -2.07 -16.60 -10.39
C GLY A 73 -2.50 -18.06 -10.16
N ALA A 74 -1.98 -18.73 -9.14
CA ALA A 74 -2.43 -20.05 -8.68
C ALA A 74 -3.23 -19.96 -7.38
N GLY A 75 -3.83 -21.08 -6.95
CA GLY A 75 -4.28 -21.24 -5.57
C GLY A 75 -3.10 -21.45 -4.62
N ALA A 76 -3.32 -21.27 -3.32
CA ALA A 76 -2.34 -21.64 -2.30
C ALA A 76 -2.56 -23.07 -1.79
N SER A 77 -1.48 -23.85 -1.65
CA SER A 77 -1.49 -25.11 -0.91
C SER A 77 -1.31 -24.88 0.59
N VAL A 78 -2.07 -25.64 1.39
CA VAL A 78 -2.41 -25.26 2.77
C VAL A 78 -2.21 -26.38 3.77
N ASN A 79 -1.69 -26.03 4.95
CA ASN A 79 -1.54 -26.90 6.11
C ASN A 79 -2.02 -26.21 7.40
N TRP A 80 -2.43 -27.00 8.40
CA TRP A 80 -2.70 -26.50 9.76
C TRP A 80 -1.40 -26.12 10.48
N SER A 81 -1.45 -25.06 11.29
CA SER A 81 -0.41 -24.71 12.26
C SER A 81 -0.61 -25.47 13.57
N SER A 82 0.47 -25.82 14.28
CA SER A 82 0.42 -26.57 15.54
C SER A 82 -0.27 -25.85 16.71
N THR A 83 -0.62 -24.57 16.53
CA THR A 83 -1.41 -23.77 17.49
C THR A 83 -2.90 -23.74 17.18
N ASP A 84 -3.32 -24.25 16.01
CA ASP A 84 -4.70 -24.13 15.55
C ASP A 84 -5.68 -24.91 16.42
N LYS A 85 -6.86 -24.34 16.57
CA LYS A 85 -8.00 -24.91 17.30
C LYS A 85 -9.27 -24.67 16.50
N ILE A 86 -10.24 -25.53 16.66
CA ILE A 86 -11.59 -25.33 16.12
C ILE A 86 -12.60 -25.20 17.25
N TRP A 87 -13.73 -24.60 16.92
CA TRP A 87 -14.96 -24.67 17.69
C TRP A 87 -15.91 -25.64 16.99
N VAL A 88 -16.55 -26.52 17.75
CA VAL A 88 -17.57 -27.46 17.25
C VAL A 88 -18.84 -27.31 18.07
N LYS A 89 -19.99 -27.35 17.43
CA LYS A 89 -21.28 -27.28 18.11
C LYS A 89 -21.68 -28.67 18.64
N ASP A 90 -21.85 -28.78 19.95
CA ASP A 90 -22.29 -30.03 20.62
C ASP A 90 -23.78 -30.31 20.40
N ASP A 91 -24.24 -31.51 20.74
CA ASP A 91 -25.65 -31.93 20.60
C ASP A 91 -26.63 -31.02 21.36
N GLY A 92 -26.15 -30.29 22.38
CA GLY A 92 -26.90 -29.29 23.13
C GLY A 92 -26.94 -27.90 22.48
N GLY A 93 -26.36 -27.73 21.29
CA GLY A 93 -26.30 -26.49 20.54
C GLY A 93 -25.18 -25.52 20.96
N ASN A 94 -24.27 -25.92 21.84
CA ASN A 94 -23.25 -25.05 22.41
C ASN A 94 -21.91 -25.20 21.68
N TRP A 95 -21.21 -24.09 21.48
CA TRP A 95 -19.86 -24.11 20.92
C TRP A 95 -18.83 -24.59 21.95
N ARG A 96 -18.09 -25.63 21.61
CA ARG A 96 -16.98 -26.19 22.39
C ARG A 96 -15.67 -25.96 21.65
N GLN A 97 -14.62 -25.50 22.33
CA GLN A 97 -13.30 -25.37 21.73
C GLN A 97 -12.53 -26.69 21.85
N SER A 98 -11.77 -27.04 20.81
CA SER A 98 -10.83 -28.15 20.86
C SER A 98 -9.55 -27.83 21.63
N GLY A 99 -8.80 -28.88 21.97
CA GLY A 99 -7.36 -28.75 22.15
C GLY A 99 -6.66 -28.22 20.89
N ALA A 100 -5.37 -27.88 20.99
CA ALA A 100 -4.57 -27.58 19.81
C ALA A 100 -4.50 -28.82 18.89
N VAL A 101 -4.41 -28.59 17.58
CA VAL A 101 -4.38 -29.65 16.56
C VAL A 101 -3.24 -30.64 16.81
N THR A 102 -3.53 -31.93 16.66
CA THR A 102 -2.54 -33.00 16.59
C THR A 102 -2.45 -33.54 15.16
N PHE A 103 -1.28 -34.06 14.79
CA PHE A 103 -1.00 -34.53 13.43
C PHE A 103 -0.78 -36.04 13.43
N PRO A 104 -1.47 -36.83 12.58
CA PRO A 104 -1.21 -38.25 12.43
C PRO A 104 0.25 -38.54 12.04
N PHE A 105 0.82 -37.67 11.19
CA PHE A 105 2.22 -37.70 10.77
C PHE A 105 2.80 -36.29 10.83
N ALA A 106 3.95 -36.11 11.48
CA ALA A 106 4.54 -34.78 11.69
C ALA A 106 4.89 -34.03 10.38
N THR A 107 5.09 -34.77 9.28
CA THR A 107 5.33 -34.24 7.93
C THR A 107 4.06 -33.92 7.15
N ASN A 108 2.92 -34.51 7.51
CA ASN A 108 1.63 -34.27 6.86
C ASN A 108 0.76 -33.36 7.73
N LYS A 109 0.92 -32.05 7.55
CA LYS A 109 0.08 -31.04 8.21
C LYS A 109 -1.23 -30.73 7.45
N ALA A 110 -1.54 -31.44 6.37
CA ALA A 110 -2.79 -31.27 5.62
C ALA A 110 -3.97 -31.97 6.33
N GLN A 111 -3.69 -32.89 7.26
CA GLN A 111 -4.68 -33.56 8.08
C GLN A 111 -4.45 -33.23 9.56
N GLY A 112 -5.40 -32.51 10.15
CA GLY A 112 -5.41 -32.15 11.57
C GLY A 112 -6.45 -32.95 12.34
N MET A 113 -6.08 -33.43 13.53
CA MET A 113 -6.98 -34.06 14.50
C MET A 113 -7.26 -33.10 15.65
N PHE A 114 -8.53 -32.94 16.00
CA PHE A 114 -9.01 -32.00 17.00
C PHE A 114 -9.81 -32.76 18.06
N ALA A 115 -9.23 -32.94 19.24
CA ALA A 115 -9.91 -33.56 20.36
C ALA A 115 -10.79 -32.54 21.11
N LEU A 116 -12.07 -32.88 21.32
CA LEU A 116 -13.05 -32.09 22.05
C LEU A 116 -13.70 -32.90 23.16
N SER A 117 -13.96 -32.26 24.30
CA SER A 117 -14.92 -32.74 25.30
C SER A 117 -16.34 -32.30 24.92
N GLY A 118 -17.34 -33.09 25.31
CA GLY A 118 -18.75 -32.85 24.99
C GLY A 118 -19.44 -34.10 24.47
N THR A 119 -20.70 -33.94 24.06
CA THR A 119 -21.54 -35.00 23.48
C THR A 119 -21.78 -34.67 22.02
N TYR A 120 -21.40 -35.60 21.14
CA TYR A 120 -21.49 -35.49 19.70
C TYR A 120 -22.01 -36.84 19.18
N THR A 121 -23.33 -37.00 19.10
CA THR A 121 -23.99 -38.23 18.65
C THR A 121 -24.65 -38.08 17.28
N GLY A 122 -24.80 -36.83 16.81
CA GLY A 122 -25.26 -36.54 15.45
C GLY A 122 -24.30 -37.04 14.36
N SER A 123 -24.84 -37.28 13.17
CA SER A 123 -24.02 -37.56 11.97
C SER A 123 -23.30 -36.31 11.45
N THR A 124 -23.76 -35.11 11.84
CA THR A 124 -23.26 -33.82 11.37
C THR A 124 -23.12 -32.80 12.49
N HIS A 125 -22.06 -32.00 12.46
CA HIS A 125 -21.81 -30.91 13.42
C HIS A 125 -21.30 -29.66 12.73
N ASP A 126 -21.76 -28.48 13.18
CA ASP A 126 -21.21 -27.21 12.74
C ASP A 126 -19.80 -27.02 13.31
N ILE A 127 -18.89 -26.55 12.46
CA ILE A 127 -17.49 -26.26 12.78
C ILE A 127 -17.17 -24.81 12.41
N LEU A 128 -16.38 -24.18 13.28
CA LEU A 128 -15.86 -22.84 13.09
C LEU A 128 -14.36 -22.81 13.43
N TYR A 129 -13.58 -22.21 12.56
CA TYR A 129 -12.21 -21.76 12.82
C TYR A 129 -12.21 -20.24 12.89
N THR A 130 -11.64 -19.65 13.94
CA THR A 130 -11.56 -18.19 14.16
C THR A 130 -10.49 -17.87 15.22
N ASN A 131 -9.94 -16.66 15.17
CA ASN A 131 -9.00 -16.13 16.16
C ASN A 131 -9.68 -15.58 17.45
N LYS A 132 -11.01 -15.55 17.52
CA LYS A 132 -11.75 -15.12 18.72
C LYS A 132 -12.25 -16.29 19.56
N ALA A 133 -12.36 -16.05 20.87
CA ALA A 133 -13.13 -16.93 21.73
C ALA A 133 -14.62 -16.80 21.43
N VAL A 134 -15.35 -17.92 21.38
CA VAL A 134 -16.81 -17.91 21.26
C VAL A 134 -17.42 -17.88 22.65
N SER A 135 -17.86 -16.70 23.08
CA SER A 135 -18.61 -16.49 24.32
C SER A 135 -20.09 -16.24 24.02
N GLY A 136 -20.96 -17.17 24.42
CA GLY A 136 -22.38 -17.12 24.11
C GLY A 136 -22.71 -17.67 22.72
N THR A 137 -23.76 -17.15 22.09
CA THR A 137 -24.35 -17.73 20.87
C THR A 137 -23.86 -17.15 19.56
N GLN A 138 -23.24 -15.96 19.56
CA GLN A 138 -22.81 -15.25 18.35
C GLN A 138 -21.29 -15.40 18.13
N PRO A 139 -20.85 -16.14 17.09
CA PRO A 139 -19.42 -16.22 16.78
C PRO A 139 -18.90 -14.94 16.14
N GLN A 140 -17.61 -14.67 16.32
CA GLN A 140 -16.91 -13.50 15.82
C GLN A 140 -15.53 -13.86 15.24
N VAL A 141 -14.98 -12.94 14.45
CA VAL A 141 -13.57 -12.91 14.01
C VAL A 141 -13.04 -11.48 14.18
N GLU A 142 -11.76 -11.34 14.46
CA GLU A 142 -11.06 -10.06 14.44
C GLU A 142 -10.07 -10.01 13.28
N ILE A 143 -10.36 -9.20 12.27
CA ILE A 143 -9.42 -8.89 11.20
C ILE A 143 -8.51 -7.78 11.73
N LYS A 144 -7.26 -8.11 12.03
CA LYS A 144 -6.37 -7.19 12.74
C LYS A 144 -5.93 -6.03 11.85
N ALA A 145 -6.06 -4.81 12.38
CA ALA A 145 -5.51 -3.59 11.76
C ALA A 145 -3.97 -3.56 11.77
N THR A 146 -3.32 -4.33 12.66
CA THR A 146 -1.86 -4.50 12.68
C THR A 146 -1.53 -5.98 12.50
N GLN A 147 -0.75 -6.30 11.47
CA GLN A 147 -0.33 -7.64 11.08
C GLN A 147 1.21 -7.67 10.96
N THR A 148 1.81 -8.84 11.12
CA THR A 148 3.27 -8.98 11.14
C THR A 148 3.69 -10.21 10.37
N GLN A 149 4.61 -10.04 9.42
CA GLN A 149 5.16 -11.11 8.60
C GLN A 149 6.69 -11.19 8.80
N SER A 150 7.20 -12.32 9.27
CA SER A 150 8.61 -12.47 9.66
C SER A 150 9.56 -12.77 8.50
N ALA A 151 9.06 -13.33 7.40
CA ALA A 151 9.85 -13.73 6.23
C ALA A 151 9.07 -13.49 4.93
N PRO A 152 9.72 -13.25 3.78
CA PRO A 152 9.03 -13.15 2.50
C PRO A 152 8.26 -14.42 2.15
N ASN A 153 7.16 -14.26 1.41
CA ASN A 153 6.25 -15.35 1.00
C ASN A 153 5.72 -16.25 2.14
N ASN A 154 5.79 -15.81 3.39
CA ASN A 154 5.27 -16.54 4.55
C ASN A 154 3.89 -15.98 4.94
N PHE A 155 2.91 -16.86 5.18
CA PHE A 155 1.57 -16.44 5.65
C PHE A 155 1.13 -17.17 6.92
N ASP A 156 2.09 -17.55 7.77
CA ASP A 156 1.81 -18.22 9.06
C ASP A 156 1.05 -17.29 10.03
N HIS A 157 1.10 -15.98 9.81
CA HIS A 157 0.34 -14.99 10.58
C HIS A 157 -1.17 -14.93 10.23
N ALA A 158 -1.63 -15.69 9.22
CA ALA A 158 -3.02 -15.65 8.74
C ALA A 158 -4.05 -15.89 9.85
N GLY A 159 -3.89 -17.00 10.58
CA GLY A 159 -4.75 -17.37 11.71
C GLY A 159 -4.83 -16.24 12.74
N GLU A 160 -3.69 -15.70 13.17
CA GLU A 160 -3.67 -14.59 14.12
C GLU A 160 -4.33 -13.31 13.56
N SER A 161 -4.12 -13.03 12.28
CA SER A 161 -4.52 -11.78 11.60
C SER A 161 -6.01 -11.70 11.26
N GLY A 162 -6.77 -12.79 11.44
CA GLY A 162 -8.21 -12.84 11.19
C GLY A 162 -8.64 -13.84 10.11
N ASP A 163 -7.80 -14.82 9.76
CA ASP A 163 -8.29 -15.96 8.98
C ASP A 163 -9.36 -16.71 9.77
N PHE A 164 -10.46 -17.03 9.08
CA PHE A 164 -11.59 -17.76 9.66
C PHE A 164 -12.29 -18.57 8.58
N GLY A 165 -12.94 -19.64 9.02
CA GLY A 165 -13.66 -20.54 8.14
C GLY A 165 -14.77 -21.27 8.87
N ILE A 166 -15.71 -21.80 8.09
CA ILE A 166 -16.83 -22.60 8.59
C ILE A 166 -16.87 -23.95 7.89
N ALA A 167 -17.41 -24.97 8.53
CA ALA A 167 -17.69 -26.25 7.89
C ALA A 167 -18.88 -26.96 8.55
N THR A 168 -19.41 -27.95 7.87
CA THR A 168 -20.28 -28.96 8.48
C THR A 168 -19.53 -30.28 8.43
N ALA A 169 -19.17 -30.82 9.60
CA ALA A 169 -18.60 -32.14 9.72
C ALA A 169 -19.61 -33.19 9.26
N ASN A 170 -19.14 -34.27 8.65
CA ASN A 170 -19.91 -35.45 8.33
C ASN A 170 -19.15 -36.66 8.90
N ASN A 171 -19.74 -37.39 9.84
CA ASN A 171 -19.08 -38.47 10.60
C ASN A 171 -17.71 -38.02 11.14
N TYR A 172 -17.70 -36.88 11.84
CA TYR A 172 -16.53 -36.22 12.45
C TYR A 172 -15.43 -35.75 11.48
N LYS A 173 -15.60 -35.91 10.16
CA LYS A 173 -14.65 -35.42 9.14
C LYS A 173 -15.14 -34.12 8.50
N PHE A 174 -14.23 -33.19 8.24
CA PHE A 174 -14.59 -31.91 7.63
C PHE A 174 -13.48 -31.34 6.72
N THR A 175 -13.88 -30.45 5.83
CA THR A 175 -12.98 -29.56 5.08
C THR A 175 -13.44 -28.13 5.35
N LEU A 176 -12.52 -27.27 5.76
CA LEU A 176 -12.82 -25.91 6.22
C LEU A 176 -13.08 -24.99 5.02
N ASN A 177 -14.23 -24.32 4.96
CA ASN A 177 -14.53 -23.33 3.92
C ASN A 177 -14.11 -21.94 4.42
N HIS A 178 -13.10 -21.34 3.78
CA HIS A 178 -12.52 -20.07 4.23
C HIS A 178 -13.36 -18.88 3.80
N LYS A 179 -13.45 -17.91 4.71
CA LYS A 179 -14.39 -16.80 4.59
C LYS A 179 -13.71 -15.44 4.74
N ALA A 180 -12.49 -15.39 5.25
CA ALA A 180 -11.60 -14.24 5.12
C ALA A 180 -11.20 -14.02 3.66
N ALA A 181 -10.86 -12.77 3.28
CA ALA A 181 -10.22 -12.47 2.01
C ALA A 181 -8.75 -12.07 2.24
N TYR A 182 -7.92 -12.22 1.22
CA TYR A 182 -6.48 -12.02 1.37
C TYR A 182 -5.85 -11.26 0.20
N LEU A 183 -4.86 -10.43 0.51
CA LEU A 183 -4.04 -9.72 -0.46
C LEU A 183 -2.62 -10.32 -0.46
N CYS A 184 -2.00 -10.42 -1.63
CA CYS A 184 -0.58 -10.75 -1.79
C CYS A 184 0.11 -9.63 -2.57
N PHE A 185 0.95 -8.84 -1.89
CA PHE A 185 1.72 -7.77 -2.49
C PHE A 185 3.05 -8.33 -3.00
N ILE A 186 3.32 -8.14 -4.30
CA ILE A 186 4.53 -8.60 -4.98
C ILE A 186 5.24 -7.37 -5.60
N PRO A 187 5.94 -6.57 -4.78
CA PRO A 187 6.64 -5.39 -5.27
C PRO A 187 7.92 -5.76 -6.04
N ARG A 188 8.27 -4.91 -7.00
CA ARG A 188 9.49 -5.02 -7.80
C ARG A 188 9.99 -3.64 -8.21
N SER A 189 11.26 -3.55 -8.58
CA SER A 189 11.89 -2.30 -8.97
C SER A 189 13.11 -2.51 -9.88
N SER A 190 13.24 -1.60 -10.85
CA SER A 190 14.51 -1.33 -11.54
C SER A 190 15.13 0.02 -11.14
N ASN A 191 14.47 0.77 -10.25
CA ASN A 191 14.95 2.05 -9.73
C ASN A 191 16.07 1.79 -8.68
N PRO A 192 17.28 2.35 -8.86
CA PRO A 192 18.43 2.00 -8.04
C PRO A 192 18.28 2.37 -6.55
N TYR A 193 17.51 3.41 -6.24
CA TYR A 193 17.25 3.87 -4.88
C TYR A 193 16.36 2.88 -4.12
N VAL A 194 15.34 2.34 -4.78
CA VAL A 194 14.48 1.28 -4.22
C VAL A 194 15.26 -0.03 -4.07
N ASN A 195 16.14 -0.37 -5.03
CA ASN A 195 16.93 -1.60 -4.97
C ASN A 195 17.97 -1.59 -3.83
N ARG A 196 18.35 -0.41 -3.32
CA ARG A 196 19.14 -0.23 -2.08
C ARG A 196 18.29 -0.11 -0.81
N SER A 197 16.96 -0.12 -0.92
CA SER A 197 16.04 0.04 0.20
C SER A 197 15.51 -1.28 0.75
N LYS A 198 14.89 -1.22 1.93
CA LYS A 198 14.13 -2.33 2.55
C LYS A 198 12.65 -1.96 2.70
N LEU A 199 11.75 -2.83 2.23
CA LEU A 199 10.32 -2.77 2.55
C LEU A 199 10.12 -3.22 3.99
N PHE A 200 9.88 -2.30 4.92
CA PHE A 200 9.69 -2.61 6.35
C PHE A 200 8.22 -2.56 6.80
N LYS A 201 7.35 -1.91 6.00
CA LYS A 201 5.91 -1.78 6.27
C LYS A 201 5.12 -1.70 4.95
N VAL A 202 3.97 -2.37 4.88
CA VAL A 202 2.94 -2.14 3.86
C VAL A 202 1.72 -1.58 4.57
N GLU A 203 1.27 -0.40 4.15
CA GLU A 203 0.13 0.29 4.72
C GLU A 203 -0.99 0.36 3.67
N ILE A 204 -2.16 -0.19 4.04
CA ILE A 204 -3.31 -0.40 3.16
C ILE A 204 -4.41 0.48 3.72
N MET A 205 -4.83 1.49 2.97
CA MET A 205 -5.88 2.44 3.37
C MET A 205 -7.06 2.31 2.42
N SER A 206 -8.29 2.35 2.94
CA SER A 206 -9.52 2.39 2.14
C SER A 206 -10.48 3.44 2.69
N ASP A 207 -11.58 3.66 1.98
CA ASP A 207 -12.69 4.47 2.47
C ASP A 207 -13.74 3.62 3.22
N ASP A 208 -13.64 2.29 3.11
CA ASP A 208 -14.43 1.29 3.85
C ASP A 208 -13.71 0.80 5.12
N ASP A 209 -14.46 0.25 6.07
CA ASP A 209 -13.87 -0.55 7.15
C ASP A 209 -13.40 -1.90 6.61
N ILE A 210 -12.07 -2.10 6.59
CA ILE A 210 -11.39 -3.28 6.01
C ILE A 210 -10.79 -4.20 7.07
N ALA A 211 -10.75 -3.73 8.33
CA ALA A 211 -10.36 -4.45 9.53
C ALA A 211 -11.34 -4.14 10.69
N GLY A 212 -11.22 -4.87 11.80
CA GLY A 212 -12.09 -4.76 12.98
C GLY A 212 -12.62 -6.10 13.48
N THR A 213 -13.50 -6.08 14.48
CA THR A 213 -14.23 -7.26 14.95
C THR A 213 -15.57 -7.38 14.22
N TYR A 214 -15.82 -8.55 13.62
CA TYR A 214 -17.02 -8.85 12.84
C TYR A 214 -17.80 -10.01 13.44
N ASN A 215 -19.13 -9.91 13.44
CA ASN A 215 -20.01 -11.05 13.68
C ASN A 215 -20.01 -11.96 12.45
N ILE A 216 -19.92 -13.27 12.68
CA ILE A 216 -19.96 -14.30 11.63
C ILE A 216 -21.39 -14.84 11.53
N ALA A 217 -22.01 -14.72 10.36
CA ALA A 217 -23.29 -15.37 10.06
C ALA A 217 -23.10 -16.86 9.71
N ALA A 218 -24.18 -17.66 9.73
CA ALA A 218 -24.12 -19.10 9.48
C ALA A 218 -23.56 -19.49 8.08
N ASN A 219 -23.66 -18.62 7.09
CA ASN A 219 -23.08 -18.79 5.75
C ASN A 219 -21.61 -18.27 5.63
N GLY A 220 -21.07 -17.71 6.71
CA GLY A 220 -19.73 -17.12 6.79
C GLY A 220 -19.63 -15.66 6.35
N THR A 221 -20.75 -14.99 6.04
CA THR A 221 -20.73 -13.53 5.77
C THR A 221 -20.46 -12.75 7.06
N LEU A 222 -19.78 -11.61 6.89
CA LEU A 222 -19.39 -10.74 8.00
C LEU A 222 -20.30 -9.52 8.10
N THR A 223 -20.55 -9.09 9.33
CA THR A 223 -21.13 -7.77 9.65
C THR A 223 -20.29 -7.13 10.75
N LEU A 224 -19.88 -5.87 10.58
CA LEU A 224 -19.02 -5.18 11.54
C LEU A 224 -19.72 -5.08 12.90
N ALA A 225 -19.04 -5.54 13.96
CA ALA A 225 -19.56 -5.52 15.31
C ALA A 225 -18.93 -4.39 16.14
N SER A 226 -17.62 -4.18 16.03
CA SER A 226 -16.90 -3.13 16.75
C SER A 226 -15.48 -2.91 16.20
N GLY A 227 -14.91 -1.74 16.48
CA GLY A 227 -13.51 -1.44 16.16
C GLY A 227 -13.18 -1.44 14.68
N GLY A 228 -14.11 -0.95 13.84
CA GLY A 228 -13.86 -0.77 12.41
C GLY A 228 -12.60 0.05 12.16
N SER A 229 -11.78 -0.42 11.22
CA SER A 229 -10.59 0.29 10.78
C SER A 229 -10.54 0.36 9.26
N LYS A 230 -10.39 1.59 8.77
CA LYS A 230 -10.14 1.93 7.37
C LYS A 230 -8.69 1.70 6.92
N ALA A 231 -7.83 1.25 7.84
CA ALA A 231 -6.42 0.98 7.58
C ALA A 231 -5.97 -0.37 8.13
N ILE A 232 -5.07 -1.02 7.38
CA ILE A 232 -4.30 -2.19 7.81
C ILE A 232 -2.81 -1.89 7.59
N THR A 233 -2.00 -2.20 8.59
CA THR A 233 -0.55 -2.15 8.55
C THR A 233 0.02 -3.55 8.65
N VAL A 234 0.80 -3.98 7.65
CA VAL A 234 1.63 -5.19 7.72
C VAL A 234 3.08 -4.77 7.96
N THR A 235 3.69 -5.21 9.05
CA THR A 235 5.11 -4.97 9.34
C THR A 235 5.96 -6.19 8.98
N THR A 236 7.17 -5.97 8.46
CA THR A 236 8.06 -7.03 7.94
C THR A 236 9.37 -7.14 8.73
N GLY A 237 9.33 -6.75 10.01
CA GLY A 237 10.49 -6.82 10.92
C GLY A 237 11.64 -5.91 10.50
N SER A 238 12.79 -6.51 10.18
CA SER A 238 13.97 -5.81 9.65
C SER A 238 13.80 -5.34 8.19
N GLY A 239 12.78 -5.85 7.49
CA GLY A 239 12.39 -5.45 6.15
C GLY A 239 12.95 -6.32 5.02
N PHE A 240 12.17 -6.45 3.95
CA PHE A 240 12.46 -7.29 2.79
C PHE A 240 13.21 -6.50 1.71
N ALA A 241 14.09 -7.16 0.95
CA ALA A 241 14.82 -6.52 -0.16
C ALA A 241 13.91 -6.35 -1.39
N ILE A 242 14.06 -5.25 -2.14
CA ILE A 242 13.38 -5.04 -3.43
C ILE A 242 14.44 -4.82 -4.50
N ASP A 243 15.40 -5.74 -4.58
CA ASP A 243 16.49 -5.76 -5.56
C ASP A 243 16.13 -6.51 -6.86
N ASN A 244 14.86 -6.92 -7.00
CA ASN A 244 14.30 -7.65 -8.13
C ASN A 244 13.54 -6.73 -9.11
N SER A 245 13.91 -6.78 -10.39
CA SER A 245 13.21 -6.07 -11.47
C SER A 245 12.01 -6.83 -12.04
N ALA A 246 11.96 -8.15 -11.83
CA ALA A 246 10.83 -9.03 -12.14
C ALA A 246 10.08 -9.42 -10.85
N ASP A 247 8.85 -9.92 -10.99
CA ASP A 247 8.06 -10.42 -9.86
C ASP A 247 8.79 -11.60 -9.19
N ASP A 248 9.19 -11.47 -7.92
CA ASP A 248 9.87 -12.53 -7.15
C ASP A 248 9.29 -12.60 -5.74
N MET A 249 8.36 -13.52 -5.54
CA MET A 249 7.66 -13.68 -4.27
C MET A 249 8.62 -14.07 -3.14
N SER A 250 9.67 -14.85 -3.44
CA SER A 250 10.63 -15.36 -2.45
C SER A 250 11.48 -14.27 -1.79
N LYS A 251 11.51 -13.06 -2.39
CA LYS A 251 12.28 -11.91 -1.88
C LYS A 251 11.47 -10.95 -1.03
N ASN A 252 10.21 -10.68 -1.40
CA ASN A 252 9.41 -9.63 -0.75
C ASN A 252 7.88 -9.81 -0.82
N ALA A 253 7.36 -10.97 -1.23
CA ALA A 253 5.90 -11.18 -1.16
C ALA A 253 5.41 -10.97 0.28
N THR A 254 4.47 -10.04 0.44
CA THR A 254 3.87 -9.66 1.71
C THR A 254 2.38 -9.91 1.65
N TYR A 255 1.77 -10.40 2.72
CA TYR A 255 0.35 -10.75 2.75
C TYR A 255 -0.43 -9.93 3.77
N ALA A 256 -1.73 -9.74 3.51
CA ALA A 256 -2.68 -9.22 4.47
C ALA A 256 -3.96 -10.05 4.47
N VAL A 257 -4.54 -10.27 5.66
CA VAL A 257 -5.96 -10.63 5.81
C VAL A 257 -6.78 -9.34 5.75
N VAL A 258 -7.86 -9.31 4.98
CA VAL A 258 -8.76 -8.15 4.82
C VAL A 258 -10.22 -8.58 4.87
N ALA A 259 -11.12 -7.64 5.20
CA ALA A 259 -12.55 -7.87 5.07
C ALA A 259 -12.92 -8.23 3.62
N PRO A 260 -13.82 -9.21 3.38
CA PRO A 260 -14.31 -9.48 2.04
C PRO A 260 -15.24 -8.37 1.53
N GLY A 261 -15.07 -7.97 0.27
CA GLY A 261 -15.81 -6.88 -0.34
C GLY A 261 -15.12 -6.32 -1.59
N THR A 262 -15.77 -5.41 -2.30
CA THR A 262 -15.10 -4.61 -3.34
C THR A 262 -14.61 -3.32 -2.71
N HIS A 263 -13.31 -3.08 -2.77
CA HIS A 263 -12.65 -1.97 -2.09
C HIS A 263 -11.72 -1.24 -3.06
N THR A 264 -11.64 0.09 -2.91
CA THR A 264 -10.55 0.89 -3.48
C THR A 264 -9.52 1.12 -2.38
N PHE A 265 -8.26 0.76 -2.66
CA PHE A 265 -7.15 0.84 -1.74
C PHE A 265 -6.12 1.86 -2.19
N ARG A 266 -5.64 2.69 -1.26
CA ARG A 266 -4.32 3.33 -1.34
C ARG A 266 -3.33 2.43 -0.60
N ILE A 267 -2.39 1.85 -1.33
CA ILE A 267 -1.33 0.99 -0.81
C ILE A 267 -0.03 1.81 -0.78
N ARG A 268 0.52 2.05 0.41
CA ARG A 268 1.79 2.72 0.61
C ARG A 268 2.85 1.67 0.95
N TYR A 269 3.85 1.54 0.08
CA TYR A 269 5.00 0.66 0.30
C TYR A 269 6.08 1.47 1.03
N TRP A 270 6.25 1.22 2.33
CA TRP A 270 7.20 1.97 3.15
C TRP A 270 8.61 1.40 3.04
N LEU A 271 9.50 2.21 2.50
CA LEU A 271 10.88 1.92 2.20
C LEU A 271 11.80 2.63 3.20
N ARG A 272 12.76 1.89 3.77
CA ARG A 272 13.90 2.45 4.50
C ARG A 272 15.12 2.42 3.60
N ASN A 273 15.77 3.56 3.43
CA ASN A 273 17.03 3.72 2.72
C ASN A 273 18.06 4.38 3.65
N THR A 274 19.32 3.91 3.62
CA THR A 274 20.39 4.36 4.53
C THR A 274 21.60 4.92 3.79
N THR A 275 21.46 5.30 2.53
CA THR A 275 22.60 5.55 1.62
C THR A 275 22.39 6.73 0.68
N ASP A 276 21.16 7.00 0.24
CA ASP A 276 20.90 7.86 -0.91
C ASP A 276 20.33 9.25 -0.59
N ASN A 277 19.93 9.49 0.67
CA ASN A 277 19.53 10.82 1.13
C ASN A 277 20.73 11.55 1.76
N PRO A 278 21.00 12.83 1.41
CA PRO A 278 22.17 13.56 1.92
C PRO A 278 22.15 13.84 3.43
N ASP A 279 20.96 13.94 4.02
CA ASP A 279 20.77 14.29 5.44
C ASP A 279 20.75 13.05 6.36
N GLY A 280 20.93 11.85 5.81
CA GLY A 280 21.08 10.59 6.54
C GLY A 280 20.07 9.52 6.13
N PRO A 281 19.76 8.55 7.03
CA PRO A 281 18.73 7.54 6.76
C PRO A 281 17.35 8.16 6.52
N ILE A 282 16.68 7.74 5.46
CA ILE A 282 15.34 8.18 5.07
C ILE A 282 14.36 7.02 5.10
N GLU A 283 13.18 7.27 5.66
CA GLU A 283 12.00 6.41 5.55
C GLU A 283 10.89 7.16 4.83
N GLY A 284 10.24 6.53 3.87
CA GLY A 284 9.13 7.12 3.11
C GLY A 284 8.40 6.08 2.28
N THR A 285 7.48 6.51 1.42
CA THR A 285 6.56 5.65 0.68
C THR A 285 6.68 5.77 -0.83
N VAL A 286 6.41 4.67 -1.54
CA VAL A 286 5.89 4.74 -2.91
C VAL A 286 4.43 4.29 -2.87
N SER A 287 3.52 5.13 -3.31
CA SER A 287 2.07 4.89 -3.24
C SER A 287 1.50 4.29 -4.54
N LYS A 288 0.47 3.44 -4.41
CA LYS A 288 -0.34 2.92 -5.53
C LYS A 288 -1.83 2.96 -5.15
N ILE A 289 -2.69 3.24 -6.13
CA ILE A 289 -4.16 3.09 -5.99
C ILE A 289 -4.58 1.85 -6.78
N VAL A 290 -5.43 1.00 -6.21
CA VAL A 290 -6.02 -0.17 -6.88
C VAL A 290 -7.43 -0.43 -6.38
N THR A 291 -8.34 -0.85 -7.25
CA THR A 291 -9.70 -1.30 -6.88
C THR A 291 -9.78 -2.80 -7.12
N LEU A 292 -10.19 -3.57 -6.10
CA LEU A 292 -10.20 -5.03 -6.11
C LEU A 292 -11.47 -5.58 -5.48
N ASN A 293 -11.93 -6.73 -5.97
CA ASN A 293 -12.96 -7.52 -5.31
C ASN A 293 -12.30 -8.60 -4.43
N CYS A 294 -12.12 -8.28 -3.14
CA CYS A 294 -11.62 -9.16 -2.10
C CYS A 294 -12.60 -10.31 -1.85
N THR A 295 -12.53 -11.33 -2.70
CA THR A 295 -13.44 -12.48 -2.64
C THR A 295 -13.08 -13.38 -1.46
N ALA A 296 -14.09 -13.78 -0.68
CA ALA A 296 -13.94 -14.69 0.45
C ALA A 296 -13.26 -16.01 0.04
N GLY A 297 -12.35 -16.51 0.88
CA GLY A 297 -11.52 -17.69 0.63
C GLY A 297 -10.43 -17.50 -0.44
N SER A 298 -10.33 -16.32 -1.07
CA SER A 298 -9.51 -16.09 -2.26
C SER A 298 -8.40 -15.06 -2.03
N ILE A 299 -7.37 -15.16 -2.86
CA ILE A 299 -6.14 -14.36 -2.81
C ILE A 299 -6.17 -13.39 -3.99
N GLN A 300 -5.93 -12.11 -3.74
CA GLN A 300 -5.73 -11.12 -4.80
C GLN A 300 -4.25 -10.77 -4.88
N ASP A 301 -3.62 -11.14 -5.99
CA ASP A 301 -2.21 -10.84 -6.26
C ASP A 301 -2.05 -9.42 -6.81
N ILE A 302 -1.25 -8.61 -6.14
CA ILE A 302 -1.04 -7.19 -6.44
C ILE A 302 0.45 -6.98 -6.75
N THR A 303 0.77 -6.84 -8.03
CA THR A 303 2.13 -6.46 -8.45
C THR A 303 2.27 -4.94 -8.45
N ALA A 304 3.43 -4.45 -8.02
CA ALA A 304 3.71 -3.02 -8.01
C ALA A 304 5.12 -2.75 -8.52
N ASN A 305 5.24 -1.98 -9.60
CA ASN A 305 6.51 -1.36 -9.98
C ASN A 305 6.74 -0.15 -9.07
N LEU A 306 7.66 -0.30 -8.12
CA LEU A 306 8.05 0.76 -7.20
C LEU A 306 9.13 1.60 -7.86
N ALA A 307 8.75 2.82 -8.24
CA ALA A 307 9.61 3.82 -8.83
C ALA A 307 9.17 5.17 -8.25
N PRO A 308 9.92 5.73 -7.28
CA PRO A 308 9.83 7.14 -6.93
C PRO A 308 9.90 7.99 -8.20
N HIS A 309 9.13 9.08 -8.24
CA HIS A 309 9.19 9.99 -9.38
C HIS A 309 10.54 10.73 -9.37
N ASP A 310 11.18 10.83 -10.52
CA ASP A 310 12.44 11.58 -10.69
C ASP A 310 12.09 12.97 -11.19
N TYR A 311 12.17 13.96 -10.30
CA TYR A 311 12.05 15.36 -10.67
C TYR A 311 13.43 15.84 -11.14
N ASP A 312 13.48 16.42 -12.33
CA ASP A 312 14.71 17.03 -12.83
C ASP A 312 15.27 18.08 -11.84
N GLY A 313 16.59 18.27 -11.90
CA GLY A 313 17.25 19.40 -11.22
C GLY A 313 17.05 20.74 -11.93
N ASP A 314 16.30 20.77 -13.03
CA ASP A 314 16.24 21.90 -13.95
C ASP A 314 15.04 22.79 -13.59
N HIS A 315 14.52 23.60 -14.51
CA HIS A 315 13.26 24.35 -14.34
C HIS A 315 13.20 25.32 -13.14
N TYR A 316 14.35 25.74 -12.60
CA TYR A 316 14.46 26.90 -11.71
C TYR A 316 14.67 28.15 -12.54
N TYR A 317 13.84 29.17 -12.39
CA TYR A 317 13.94 30.42 -13.14
C TYR A 317 13.95 31.62 -12.20
N MET A 318 14.77 32.64 -12.52
CA MET A 318 14.43 34.00 -12.11
C MET A 318 13.12 34.39 -12.83
N TRP A 319 12.22 35.13 -12.18
CA TRP A 319 10.85 35.29 -12.69
C TRP A 319 10.80 35.88 -14.11
N ASP A 320 10.10 35.18 -15.00
CA ASP A 320 9.97 35.51 -16.43
C ASP A 320 11.33 35.69 -17.15
N ALA A 321 12.37 34.95 -16.75
CA ALA A 321 13.63 34.86 -17.49
C ALA A 321 13.50 33.99 -18.76
N GLN A 322 14.35 34.20 -19.77
CA GLN A 322 14.28 33.43 -21.03
C GLN A 322 14.86 32.01 -20.90
N GLN A 323 15.82 31.82 -19.99
CA GLN A 323 16.55 30.59 -19.73
C GLN A 323 16.61 30.32 -18.23
N GLN A 324 16.77 29.04 -17.87
CA GLN A 324 16.82 28.64 -16.46
C GLN A 324 18.02 29.25 -15.72
N TYR A 325 17.87 29.40 -14.40
CA TYR A 325 18.84 30.01 -13.48
C TYR A 325 20.25 29.42 -13.64
N TRP A 326 20.33 28.11 -13.90
CA TRP A 326 21.58 27.36 -14.12
C TRP A 326 21.89 27.05 -15.59
N TYR A 327 21.30 27.77 -16.55
CA TYR A 327 21.52 27.49 -17.97
C TYR A 327 23.00 27.59 -18.37
N GLY A 328 23.55 26.51 -18.95
CA GLY A 328 24.98 26.36 -19.25
C GLY A 328 25.85 25.86 -18.08
N TYR A 329 25.27 25.74 -16.88
CA TYR A 329 25.89 25.33 -15.62
C TYR A 329 25.10 24.22 -14.90
N GLU A 330 24.17 23.56 -15.59
CA GLU A 330 23.29 22.52 -15.05
C GLU A 330 24.07 21.38 -14.39
N TRP A 331 23.48 20.76 -13.36
CA TRP A 331 24.12 19.68 -12.60
C TRP A 331 24.53 18.48 -13.48
N THR A 332 23.78 18.23 -14.56
CA THR A 332 24.04 17.22 -15.59
C THR A 332 25.32 17.44 -16.39
N ARG A 333 25.91 18.65 -16.35
CA ARG A 333 27.15 18.99 -17.07
C ARG A 333 28.42 18.54 -16.35
N HIS A 334 28.30 18.12 -15.08
CA HIS A 334 29.40 17.62 -14.25
C HIS A 334 30.64 18.55 -14.27
N LEU A 335 30.42 19.86 -14.19
CA LEU A 335 31.47 20.87 -14.19
C LEU A 335 32.40 20.72 -12.98
N SER A 336 33.68 21.05 -13.14
CA SER A 336 34.69 20.84 -12.11
C SER A 336 34.67 21.91 -11.00
N GLY A 337 34.90 21.47 -9.76
CA GLY A 337 34.81 22.33 -8.57
C GLY A 337 33.39 22.89 -8.36
N ASN A 338 33.26 23.96 -7.58
CA ASN A 338 31.96 24.56 -7.26
C ASN A 338 31.41 25.45 -8.41
N THR A 339 31.63 25.06 -9.67
CA THR A 339 31.26 25.87 -10.85
C THR A 339 29.93 25.46 -11.48
N GLY A 340 29.42 24.27 -11.19
CA GLY A 340 28.08 23.83 -11.59
C GLY A 340 27.00 24.16 -10.56
N GLN A 341 25.77 23.89 -10.94
CA GLN A 341 24.58 23.95 -10.09
C GLN A 341 24.75 23.13 -8.79
N PRO A 342 24.52 23.72 -7.61
CA PRO A 342 24.52 23.01 -6.34
C PRO A 342 23.35 22.02 -6.24
N THR A 343 23.62 20.76 -5.88
CA THR A 343 22.61 19.70 -5.75
C THR A 343 22.22 19.37 -4.30
N LEU A 344 22.87 20.03 -3.33
CA LEU A 344 22.71 19.81 -1.89
C LEU A 344 22.37 21.12 -1.16
N ASN A 345 21.53 21.03 -0.13
CA ASN A 345 21.18 22.17 0.71
C ASN A 345 22.44 22.89 1.25
N ASN A 346 22.41 24.22 1.22
CA ASN A 346 23.48 25.13 1.63
C ASN A 346 24.76 25.12 0.76
N ASN A 347 24.91 24.23 -0.24
CA ASN A 347 25.99 24.35 -1.21
C ASN A 347 25.72 25.51 -2.18
N SER A 348 26.80 26.15 -2.67
CA SER A 348 26.69 27.32 -3.55
C SER A 348 27.72 27.35 -4.68
N SER A 349 27.40 28.10 -5.73
CA SER A 349 28.26 28.35 -6.89
C SER A 349 28.28 29.85 -7.27
N PRO A 350 29.42 30.41 -7.74
CA PRO A 350 29.50 31.79 -8.19
C PRO A 350 28.85 32.03 -9.57
N ASN A 351 28.49 30.98 -10.31
CA ASN A 351 27.98 31.08 -11.69
C ASN A 351 26.46 31.32 -11.81
N LYS A 352 25.81 31.72 -10.72
CA LYS A 352 24.46 32.29 -10.78
C LYS A 352 24.43 33.58 -11.61
N PRO A 353 23.28 33.97 -12.18
CA PRO A 353 23.13 35.28 -12.82
C PRO A 353 23.42 36.40 -11.81
N GLN A 354 24.29 37.34 -12.17
CA GLN A 354 24.80 38.37 -11.24
C GLN A 354 24.25 39.78 -11.50
N SER A 355 23.87 40.09 -12.74
CA SER A 355 23.24 41.35 -13.13
C SER A 355 22.47 41.17 -14.44
N ASN A 356 21.72 42.19 -14.87
CA ASN A 356 20.99 42.21 -16.13
C ASN A 356 21.87 42.16 -17.41
N SER A 357 23.20 42.14 -17.28
CA SER A 357 24.10 41.72 -18.37
C SER A 357 23.91 40.26 -18.79
N ASP A 358 23.40 39.41 -17.90
CA ASP A 358 23.04 38.01 -18.14
C ASP A 358 21.62 37.93 -18.73
N VAL A 359 21.44 38.56 -19.90
CA VAL A 359 20.13 38.87 -20.52
C VAL A 359 19.22 37.65 -20.73
N SER A 360 19.76 36.43 -20.75
CA SER A 360 18.96 35.21 -20.90
C SER A 360 18.47 34.65 -19.57
N ARG A 361 19.26 34.71 -18.49
CA ARG A 361 18.93 34.11 -17.18
C ARG A 361 18.43 35.11 -16.14
N TRP A 362 18.59 36.41 -16.39
CA TRP A 362 18.06 37.46 -15.52
C TRP A 362 16.54 37.56 -15.62
N TYR A 363 15.88 37.99 -14.54
CA TYR A 363 14.43 38.18 -14.52
C TYR A 363 13.98 39.32 -15.44
N ASN A 364 12.70 39.31 -15.81
CA ASN A 364 12.09 40.42 -16.52
C ASN A 364 11.96 41.65 -15.60
N GLU A 365 12.75 42.69 -15.90
CA GLU A 365 12.74 43.98 -15.20
C GLU A 365 11.59 44.91 -15.63
N TYR A 366 10.77 44.50 -16.61
CA TYR A 366 9.62 45.29 -17.06
C TYR A 366 8.62 45.55 -15.92
N TYR A 367 8.17 46.80 -15.85
CA TYR A 367 7.21 47.29 -14.87
C TYR A 367 6.37 48.41 -15.50
N PRO A 368 5.08 48.18 -15.82
CA PRO A 368 4.25 49.16 -16.50
C PRO A 368 3.74 50.29 -15.58
N GLY A 369 3.91 50.18 -14.27
CA GLY A 369 3.52 51.19 -13.29
C GLY A 369 2.70 50.63 -12.12
N TYR A 370 2.50 51.46 -11.10
CA TYR A 370 1.78 51.07 -9.88
C TYR A 370 0.32 50.73 -10.17
N GLY A 371 -0.11 49.54 -9.72
CA GLY A 371 -1.46 49.02 -9.89
C GLY A 371 -1.77 48.52 -11.30
N VAL A 372 -0.79 48.49 -12.21
CA VAL A 372 -0.97 48.04 -13.59
C VAL A 372 -0.58 46.57 -13.72
N SER A 373 -1.44 45.78 -14.36
CA SER A 373 -1.20 44.35 -14.58
C SER A 373 0.05 44.10 -15.43
N ASN A 374 0.92 43.23 -14.93
CA ASN A 374 2.19 42.86 -15.56
C ASN A 374 2.29 41.32 -15.65
N PRO A 375 1.68 40.70 -16.68
CA PRO A 375 1.79 39.27 -16.91
C PRO A 375 3.17 38.89 -17.44
N ALA A 376 3.63 37.68 -17.11
CA ALA A 376 4.80 37.06 -17.70
C ALA A 376 4.65 36.91 -19.23
N THR A 377 5.76 37.04 -19.95
CA THR A 377 5.79 37.10 -21.43
C THR A 377 6.67 36.01 -22.05
N HIS A 378 7.67 35.51 -21.33
CA HIS A 378 8.53 34.43 -21.76
C HIS A 378 7.93 33.07 -21.39
N THR A 379 8.27 32.05 -22.17
CA THR A 379 7.69 30.69 -22.05
C THR A 379 7.93 30.04 -20.69
N SER A 380 8.94 30.48 -19.94
CA SER A 380 9.22 30.02 -18.57
C SER A 380 8.09 30.30 -17.58
N CYS A 381 7.36 31.42 -17.74
CA CYS A 381 6.35 31.84 -16.76
C CYS A 381 4.98 32.20 -17.37
N LYS A 382 4.88 32.53 -18.66
CA LYS A 382 3.62 33.04 -19.27
C LYS A 382 2.42 32.08 -19.16
N ASP A 383 2.67 30.77 -19.21
CA ASP A 383 1.64 29.73 -19.24
C ASP A 383 1.33 29.16 -17.83
N LEU A 384 1.96 29.70 -16.77
CA LEU A 384 1.69 29.33 -15.39
C LEU A 384 0.37 29.96 -14.88
N PRO A 385 -0.26 29.40 -13.84
CA PRO A 385 -1.41 30.03 -13.20
C PRO A 385 -1.07 31.46 -12.75
N ASN A 386 -2.01 32.38 -12.95
CA ASN A 386 -1.85 33.76 -12.49
C ASN A 386 -2.10 33.87 -10.96
N ALA A 387 -1.81 35.02 -10.35
CA ALA A 387 -1.95 35.21 -8.91
C ALA A 387 -3.37 34.91 -8.38
N ASN A 388 -4.41 35.26 -9.14
CA ASN A 388 -5.80 34.93 -8.81
C ASN A 388 -6.02 33.42 -8.83
N GLU A 389 -5.59 32.73 -9.89
CA GLU A 389 -5.72 31.28 -10.04
C GLU A 389 -5.00 30.52 -8.92
N MET A 390 -3.80 30.95 -8.53
CA MET A 390 -3.06 30.36 -7.40
C MET A 390 -3.81 30.48 -6.07
N SER A 391 -4.49 31.61 -5.83
CA SER A 391 -5.23 31.82 -4.57
C SER A 391 -6.35 30.80 -4.37
N TRP A 392 -6.98 30.31 -5.46
CA TRP A 392 -8.00 29.27 -5.40
C TRP A 392 -7.41 27.92 -4.95
N TYR A 393 -6.23 27.53 -5.47
CA TYR A 393 -5.55 26.32 -4.98
C TYR A 393 -5.14 26.43 -3.51
N ALA A 394 -4.66 27.58 -3.06
CA ALA A 394 -4.26 27.77 -1.66
C ALA A 394 -5.45 27.76 -0.68
N MET A 395 -6.59 28.37 -1.04
CA MET A 395 -7.73 28.52 -0.13
C MET A 395 -8.79 27.42 -0.25
N TYR A 396 -9.06 26.94 -1.47
CA TYR A 396 -10.12 25.96 -1.78
C TYR A 396 -9.60 24.65 -2.38
N GLY A 397 -8.32 24.58 -2.75
CA GLY A 397 -7.68 23.38 -3.31
C GLY A 397 -7.50 22.21 -2.33
N ASP A 398 -8.11 22.26 -1.14
CA ASP A 398 -7.97 21.29 -0.05
C ASP A 398 -6.53 20.76 0.11
N PRO A 399 -5.57 21.64 0.46
CA PRO A 399 -4.17 21.27 0.59
C PRO A 399 -3.98 20.19 1.66
N ARG A 400 -3.41 19.05 1.26
CA ARG A 400 -3.16 17.89 2.11
C ARG A 400 -1.70 17.49 2.08
N ARG A 401 -1.01 17.61 3.20
CA ARG A 401 0.42 17.30 3.30
C ARG A 401 0.65 15.80 3.09
N ASP A 402 1.62 15.47 2.24
CA ASP A 402 2.27 14.16 2.30
C ASP A 402 3.69 14.37 2.82
N ALA A 403 3.98 13.84 4.01
CA ALA A 403 5.31 13.94 4.62
C ALA A 403 6.27 12.85 4.13
N ASP A 404 5.75 11.83 3.45
CA ASP A 404 6.44 10.54 3.31
C ASP A 404 6.57 10.06 1.86
N GLU A 405 5.78 10.55 0.91
CA GLU A 405 5.94 10.13 -0.50
C GLU A 405 7.35 10.46 -1.03
N LEU A 406 8.04 9.41 -1.49
CA LEU A 406 9.41 9.42 -1.96
C LEU A 406 9.50 9.89 -3.40
N TRP A 407 10.53 10.67 -3.67
CA TRP A 407 10.89 11.14 -5.01
C TRP A 407 12.40 11.36 -5.08
N THR A 408 12.95 11.36 -6.29
CA THR A 408 14.37 11.61 -6.53
C THR A 408 14.56 12.93 -7.26
N ALA A 409 15.73 13.54 -7.05
CA ALA A 409 16.17 14.70 -7.79
C ALA A 409 17.68 14.85 -7.69
N MET A 410 18.33 15.30 -8.78
CA MET A 410 19.78 15.61 -8.83
C MET A 410 20.69 14.50 -8.27
N GLY A 411 20.32 13.23 -8.47
CA GLY A 411 21.08 12.07 -8.00
C GLY A 411 20.80 11.62 -6.55
N HIS A 412 19.86 12.25 -5.84
CA HIS A 412 19.57 12.00 -4.43
C HIS A 412 18.11 11.58 -4.19
N LEU A 413 17.87 10.85 -3.09
CA LEU A 413 16.54 10.44 -2.64
C LEU A 413 16.01 11.40 -1.59
N TYR A 414 14.77 11.86 -1.76
CA TYR A 414 14.08 12.76 -0.85
C TYR A 414 12.62 12.31 -0.65
N LYS A 415 11.89 13.04 0.19
CA LYS A 415 10.46 12.84 0.40
C LYS A 415 9.75 14.16 0.69
N GLY A 416 8.43 14.14 0.60
CA GLY A 416 7.57 15.20 1.11
C GLY A 416 7.07 16.18 0.05
N GLY A 417 5.87 16.70 0.28
CA GLY A 417 5.15 17.55 -0.65
C GLY A 417 3.71 17.81 -0.20
N MET A 418 2.88 18.27 -1.12
CA MET A 418 1.50 18.66 -0.88
C MET A 418 0.59 18.19 -2.02
N TRP A 419 -0.56 17.61 -1.68
CA TRP A 419 -1.63 17.32 -2.62
C TRP A 419 -2.59 18.52 -2.71
N PHE A 420 -3.06 18.83 -3.91
CA PHE A 420 -4.05 19.88 -4.20
C PHE A 420 -5.12 19.36 -5.17
N LYS A 421 -6.38 19.80 -5.01
CA LYS A 421 -7.44 19.56 -5.99
C LYS A 421 -7.08 20.15 -7.35
N LYS A 422 -7.40 19.43 -8.42
CA LYS A 422 -7.20 19.88 -9.81
C LYS A 422 -8.13 21.04 -10.19
N LYS A 423 -7.74 21.81 -11.21
CA LYS A 423 -8.49 22.92 -11.81
C LYS A 423 -9.92 22.52 -12.16
N SER A 424 -10.10 21.33 -12.73
CA SER A 424 -11.42 20.78 -13.11
C SER A 424 -12.35 20.59 -11.92
N VAL A 425 -11.82 20.21 -10.75
CA VAL A 425 -12.58 20.02 -9.51
C VAL A 425 -12.96 21.37 -8.92
N LEU A 426 -12.00 22.30 -8.86
CA LEU A 426 -12.25 23.67 -8.40
C LEU A 426 -13.29 24.39 -9.28
N LEU A 427 -13.26 24.19 -10.60
CA LEU A 427 -14.29 24.69 -11.52
C LEU A 427 -15.67 24.06 -11.24
N ALA A 428 -15.73 22.75 -11.02
CA ALA A 428 -16.99 22.05 -10.74
C ALA A 428 -17.61 22.46 -9.39
N GLU A 429 -16.79 22.81 -8.40
CA GLU A 429 -17.21 23.30 -7.08
C GLU A 429 -17.57 24.82 -7.08
N GLY A 430 -17.34 25.54 -8.18
CA GLY A 430 -17.53 26.99 -8.24
C GLY A 430 -16.45 27.79 -7.50
N HIS A 431 -15.30 27.17 -7.24
CA HIS A 431 -14.15 27.72 -6.52
C HIS A 431 -12.95 27.99 -7.45
N TYR A 432 -13.21 28.62 -8.60
CA TYR A 432 -12.16 29.00 -9.54
C TYR A 432 -12.54 30.22 -10.40
N ASN A 433 -11.60 31.16 -10.55
CA ASN A 433 -11.74 32.30 -11.45
C ASN A 433 -10.36 32.84 -11.87
N THR A 434 -10.22 33.31 -13.12
CA THR A 434 -8.95 33.85 -13.66
C THR A 434 -8.75 35.34 -13.36
N GLU A 435 -9.86 36.08 -13.24
CA GLU A 435 -9.89 37.54 -13.06
C GLU A 435 -10.04 37.96 -11.60
N LYS A 436 -10.49 37.03 -10.74
CA LYS A 436 -10.79 37.26 -9.33
C LYS A 436 -10.15 36.19 -8.46
N SER A 437 -9.47 36.63 -7.41
CA SER A 437 -8.88 35.77 -6.39
C SER A 437 -9.95 35.14 -5.47
N ALA A 438 -9.52 34.29 -4.55
CA ALA A 438 -10.34 33.45 -3.68
C ALA A 438 -11.35 34.18 -2.74
N ASP A 439 -11.38 35.51 -2.72
CA ASP A 439 -12.43 36.31 -2.08
C ASP A 439 -13.60 36.66 -3.00
N GLY A 440 -13.54 36.28 -4.28
CA GLY A 440 -14.55 36.55 -5.30
C GLY A 440 -14.62 38.00 -5.81
N SER A 441 -13.71 38.90 -5.38
CA SER A 441 -13.83 40.35 -5.64
C SER A 441 -12.53 41.07 -6.01
N THR A 442 -11.38 40.65 -5.47
CA THR A 442 -10.07 41.28 -5.72
C THR A 442 -9.41 40.69 -6.96
N ASP A 443 -8.84 41.54 -7.82
CA ASP A 443 -7.88 41.12 -8.85
C ASP A 443 -6.44 41.41 -8.36
N MET A 444 -5.71 40.35 -8.01
CA MET A 444 -4.35 40.42 -7.46
C MET A 444 -3.32 40.97 -8.45
N ARG A 445 -3.64 40.97 -9.75
CA ARG A 445 -2.77 41.49 -10.81
C ARG A 445 -2.75 43.03 -10.86
N THR A 446 -3.71 43.70 -10.22
CA THR A 446 -3.80 45.17 -10.15
C THR A 446 -3.85 45.72 -8.72
N THR A 447 -4.20 44.87 -7.74
CA THR A 447 -4.36 45.26 -6.33
C THR A 447 -3.54 44.34 -5.43
N TYR A 448 -2.79 44.89 -4.47
CA TYR A 448 -2.10 44.10 -3.45
C TYR A 448 -3.07 43.21 -2.69
N LYS A 449 -2.73 41.92 -2.59
CA LYS A 449 -3.28 40.99 -1.61
C LYS A 449 -2.31 39.83 -1.44
N SER A 450 -2.34 39.18 -0.28
CA SER A 450 -1.77 37.85 -0.07
C SER A 450 -2.84 36.92 0.47
N TYR A 451 -2.62 35.61 0.34
CA TYR A 451 -3.47 34.58 0.93
C TYR A 451 -2.60 33.66 1.77
N HIS A 452 -3.03 33.37 3.00
CA HIS A 452 -2.34 32.49 3.92
C HIS A 452 -3.34 31.44 4.44
N ASN A 453 -3.13 30.18 4.07
CA ASN A 453 -3.89 29.06 4.60
C ASN A 453 -3.02 28.27 5.57
N ASN A 454 -3.29 28.41 6.87
CA ASN A 454 -2.67 27.67 7.96
C ASN A 454 -3.66 26.72 8.65
N SER A 455 -4.66 26.23 7.91
CA SER A 455 -5.67 25.31 8.42
C SER A 455 -5.02 24.05 8.98
N SER A 456 -5.50 23.60 10.15
CA SER A 456 -5.06 22.35 10.77
C SER A 456 -5.39 21.12 9.92
N SER A 457 -6.33 21.22 8.98
CA SER A 457 -6.63 20.17 7.99
C SER A 457 -5.41 19.76 7.17
N ILE A 458 -4.49 20.70 6.87
CA ILE A 458 -3.25 20.45 6.11
C ILE A 458 -2.43 19.31 6.72
N ASN A 459 -2.40 19.21 8.06
CA ASN A 459 -1.72 18.12 8.77
C ASN A 459 -2.66 17.00 9.22
N ASN A 460 -3.90 17.33 9.60
CA ASN A 460 -4.77 16.42 10.36
C ASN A 460 -5.79 15.65 9.50
N SER A 461 -6.10 16.12 8.29
CA SER A 461 -7.06 15.45 7.39
C SER A 461 -6.45 14.26 6.63
N GLY A 462 -5.14 14.04 6.77
CA GLY A 462 -4.41 13.00 6.06
C GLY A 462 -4.36 13.22 4.55
N LEU A 463 -4.00 12.17 3.83
CA LEU A 463 -3.94 12.18 2.36
C LEU A 463 -5.34 12.30 1.75
N PRO A 464 -5.47 12.58 0.43
CA PRO A 464 -6.72 12.35 -0.27
C PRO A 464 -7.20 10.90 -0.07
N SER A 465 -8.51 10.69 -0.05
CA SER A 465 -9.14 9.36 -0.01
C SER A 465 -8.62 8.45 -1.13
N ALA A 466 -8.90 7.14 -1.03
CA ALA A 466 -8.52 6.22 -2.10
C ALA A 466 -9.40 6.44 -3.35
N ALA A 467 -10.69 6.75 -3.14
CA ALA A 467 -11.64 7.10 -4.19
C ALA A 467 -11.33 8.44 -4.87
N ASP A 468 -11.04 9.51 -4.11
CA ASP A 468 -10.83 10.85 -4.68
C ASP A 468 -9.39 11.11 -5.14
N ALA A 469 -8.46 10.14 -5.03
CA ALA A 469 -7.06 10.36 -5.41
C ALA A 469 -6.89 10.93 -6.84
N GLY A 470 -7.78 10.57 -7.77
CA GLY A 470 -7.80 11.12 -9.15
C GLY A 470 -8.17 12.60 -9.25
N ASN A 471 -8.84 13.17 -8.25
CA ASN A 471 -9.26 14.57 -8.15
C ASN A 471 -8.11 15.51 -7.74
N TYR A 472 -6.97 14.97 -7.30
CA TYR A 472 -5.82 15.72 -6.81
C TYR A 472 -4.60 15.56 -7.73
N PHE A 473 -3.69 16.52 -7.66
CA PHE A 473 -2.32 16.43 -8.15
C PHE A 473 -1.34 16.69 -6.99
N TYR A 474 -0.07 16.36 -7.20
CA TYR A 474 0.97 16.44 -6.16
C TYR A 474 2.05 17.44 -6.56
N LEU A 475 2.48 18.28 -5.62
CA LEU A 475 3.67 19.13 -5.75
C LEU A 475 4.74 18.68 -4.74
N PRO A 476 5.96 18.33 -5.18
CA PRO A 476 7.09 18.01 -4.31
C PRO A 476 7.71 19.25 -3.66
N ALA A 477 8.36 19.06 -2.51
CA ALA A 477 9.12 20.10 -1.82
C ALA A 477 10.52 20.33 -2.45
N LEU A 478 10.59 20.92 -3.63
CA LEU A 478 11.82 21.12 -4.42
C LEU A 478 12.66 22.36 -4.05
N GLY A 479 12.30 23.09 -2.99
CA GLY A 479 13.07 24.23 -2.48
C GLY A 479 13.23 25.39 -3.46
N ASP A 480 14.37 26.09 -3.39
CA ASP A 480 14.71 27.21 -4.26
C ASP A 480 16.23 27.47 -4.36
N TYR A 481 16.62 28.32 -5.32
CA TYR A 481 17.95 28.91 -5.38
C TYR A 481 17.93 30.40 -5.04
N HIS A 482 18.85 30.82 -4.17
CA HIS A 482 19.10 32.23 -3.89
C HIS A 482 20.59 32.53 -3.86
N SER A 483 21.02 33.64 -4.48
CA SER A 483 22.44 34.05 -4.50
C SER A 483 23.41 32.95 -4.98
N GLY A 484 22.89 31.97 -5.73
CA GLY A 484 23.62 30.80 -6.21
C GLY A 484 23.78 29.66 -5.21
N GLN A 485 23.01 29.66 -4.12
CA GLN A 485 22.96 28.63 -3.09
C GLN A 485 21.61 27.89 -3.16
N LEU A 486 21.62 26.57 -2.98
CA LEU A 486 20.38 25.77 -2.89
C LEU A 486 19.85 25.82 -1.45
N PHE A 487 18.55 26.10 -1.30
CA PHE A 487 17.88 26.21 -0.02
C PHE A 487 16.64 25.33 0.06
N VAL A 488 16.32 24.90 1.29
CA VAL A 488 15.05 24.30 1.73
C VAL A 488 14.54 23.15 0.86
N PHE A 489 15.46 22.46 0.19
CA PHE A 489 15.21 21.32 -0.67
C PHE A 489 14.79 20.11 0.18
N GLY A 490 13.68 19.45 -0.18
CA GLY A 490 13.03 18.44 0.65
C GLY A 490 12.20 19.02 1.82
N ILE A 491 12.08 20.35 1.95
CA ILE A 491 11.41 21.01 3.08
C ILE A 491 10.25 21.90 2.63
N TYR A 492 10.48 22.80 1.69
CA TYR A 492 9.45 23.74 1.17
C TYR A 492 9.25 23.57 -0.34
N GLY A 493 8.07 23.97 -0.83
CA GLY A 493 7.82 24.17 -2.25
C GLY A 493 7.67 25.66 -2.57
N ASN A 494 8.43 26.16 -3.55
CA ASN A 494 8.33 27.52 -4.07
C ASN A 494 8.08 27.47 -5.58
N TYR A 495 6.89 27.91 -6.03
CA TYR A 495 6.45 27.80 -7.42
C TYR A 495 6.01 29.16 -7.97
N TRP A 496 6.59 29.63 -9.07
CA TRP A 496 6.25 30.93 -9.66
C TRP A 496 4.81 30.95 -10.24
N SER A 497 4.19 32.14 -10.19
CA SER A 497 3.00 32.46 -10.99
C SER A 497 3.37 33.17 -12.29
N SER A 498 2.42 33.29 -13.22
CA SER A 498 2.53 34.16 -14.39
C SER A 498 2.34 35.66 -14.08
N SER A 499 2.29 36.08 -12.81
CA SER A 499 1.95 37.46 -12.41
C SER A 499 3.07 38.14 -11.62
N ALA A 500 3.51 39.30 -12.09
CA ALA A 500 4.34 40.18 -11.29
C ALA A 500 3.52 40.82 -10.14
N TYR A 501 4.22 41.33 -9.13
CA TYR A 501 3.60 42.08 -8.04
C TYR A 501 3.26 43.51 -8.52
N PRO A 502 2.00 44.01 -8.39
CA PRO A 502 1.58 45.25 -9.05
C PRO A 502 2.08 46.56 -8.41
N TRP A 503 2.70 46.53 -7.22
CA TRP A 503 3.10 47.75 -6.51
C TRP A 503 4.61 48.05 -6.58
N ASP A 504 5.44 47.11 -7.06
CA ASP A 504 6.87 47.36 -7.29
C ASP A 504 7.45 46.56 -8.48
N SER A 505 8.63 46.97 -8.93
CA SER A 505 9.32 46.40 -10.09
C SER A 505 10.18 45.17 -9.78
N TYR A 506 10.33 44.76 -8.52
CA TYR A 506 11.33 43.77 -8.11
C TYR A 506 10.74 42.47 -7.55
N ARG A 507 9.42 42.37 -7.36
CA ARG A 507 8.75 41.14 -6.89
C ARG A 507 7.78 40.54 -7.90
N ALA A 508 7.49 39.25 -7.74
CA ALA A 508 6.44 38.52 -8.44
C ALA A 508 5.70 37.58 -7.49
N TYR A 509 4.47 37.20 -7.85
CA TYR A 509 3.67 36.28 -7.05
C TYR A 509 4.14 34.83 -7.20
N TYR A 510 4.09 34.08 -6.11
CA TYR A 510 4.44 32.67 -6.05
C TYR A 510 3.52 31.92 -5.09
N LEU A 511 3.40 30.61 -5.29
CA LEU A 511 2.82 29.71 -4.31
C LEU A 511 3.93 29.10 -3.46
N TYR A 512 3.79 29.25 -2.16
CA TYR A 512 4.63 28.66 -1.12
C TYR A 512 3.87 27.56 -0.41
N PHE A 513 4.52 26.45 -0.07
CA PHE A 513 4.02 25.56 0.96
C PHE A 513 5.11 24.98 1.85
N SER A 514 4.71 24.62 3.07
CA SER A 514 5.50 23.85 4.02
C SER A 514 4.63 22.88 4.80
N SER A 515 5.16 22.32 5.90
CA SER A 515 4.48 21.29 6.69
C SER A 515 3.13 21.68 7.28
N GLY A 516 2.75 22.96 7.35
CA GLY A 516 1.48 23.38 7.95
C GLY A 516 0.85 24.64 7.37
N GLN A 517 1.33 25.11 6.22
CA GLN A 517 0.74 26.26 5.54
C GLN A 517 0.91 26.18 4.02
N VAL A 518 -0.03 26.80 3.32
CA VAL A 518 0.08 27.16 1.89
C VAL A 518 -0.22 28.64 1.76
N ASN A 519 0.68 29.39 1.13
CA ASN A 519 0.56 30.82 0.95
C ASN A 519 0.62 31.19 -0.55
N VAL A 520 -0.12 32.21 -0.94
CA VAL A 520 0.12 32.96 -2.18
C VAL A 520 0.53 34.36 -1.79
N ASP A 521 1.80 34.65 -2.02
CA ASP A 521 2.48 35.86 -1.59
C ASP A 521 3.43 36.32 -2.72
N TYR A 522 4.20 37.37 -2.50
CA TYR A 522 5.19 37.87 -3.45
C TYR A 522 6.62 37.66 -2.93
N TYR A 523 7.56 37.50 -3.85
CA TYR A 523 8.98 37.37 -3.52
C TYR A 523 9.88 38.01 -4.58
N PRO A 524 11.14 38.36 -4.29
CA PRO A 524 12.00 39.02 -5.26
C PRO A 524 12.21 38.16 -6.52
N ARG A 525 12.04 38.77 -7.70
CA ARG A 525 12.13 38.11 -9.01
C ARG A 525 13.49 37.44 -9.27
N SER A 526 14.53 37.84 -8.54
CA SER A 526 15.89 37.30 -8.62
C SER A 526 16.11 35.95 -7.95
N TYR A 527 15.09 35.36 -7.31
CA TYR A 527 15.17 33.98 -6.80
C TYR A 527 14.89 32.97 -7.90
N GLY A 528 15.61 31.85 -7.89
CA GLY A 528 15.35 30.70 -8.75
C GLY A 528 14.27 29.82 -8.13
N PHE A 529 12.99 30.04 -8.45
CA PHE A 529 11.87 29.17 -8.05
C PHE A 529 11.48 28.22 -9.18
N ARG A 530 10.79 27.13 -8.83
CA ARG A 530 10.31 26.14 -9.80
C ARG A 530 9.20 26.71 -10.67
N VAL A 531 9.18 26.30 -11.93
CA VAL A 531 8.04 26.47 -12.84
C VAL A 531 7.36 25.12 -13.16
N GLU A 532 8.02 24.01 -12.84
CA GLU A 532 7.50 22.64 -12.97
C GLU A 532 7.79 21.80 -11.70
N PRO A 533 7.03 20.73 -11.39
CA PRO A 533 5.82 20.27 -12.07
C PRO A 533 4.71 21.32 -12.03
N SER A 534 3.97 21.44 -13.12
CA SER A 534 2.93 22.44 -13.29
C SER A 534 1.61 22.06 -12.61
N PHE A 535 0.77 23.06 -12.40
CA PHE A 535 -0.57 22.91 -11.84
C PHE A 535 -1.50 22.22 -12.85
N GLN A 536 -2.41 21.36 -12.35
CA GLN A 536 -3.33 20.53 -13.15
C GLN A 536 -4.80 20.88 -12.90
#